data_AF-A0A3A6QH81-F1
#
_entry.id   AF-A0A3A6QH81-F1
#
_cell.length_a   1.000
_cell.length_b   1.000
_cell.length_c   1.000
_cell.angle_alpha   90.00
_cell.angle_beta   90.00
_cell.angle_gamma   90.00
#
_symmetry.space_group_name_H-M   'P 1'
#
loop_
_entity.id
_entity.type
_entity.pdbx_description
1 polymer ?
#
loop_
_entity_poly.entity_id
_entity_poly.type
_entity_poly.pdbx_seq_one_letter_code
_entity_poly.pdbx_strand_id
1 'polypeptide(L)'
;MNNLRRKEAVQEMVIAANQTHMQIETSVDTLHARWAALREHYHGIGAEDTESEINILLAQTDNLLRKLSDWRDVCQSQLNPSEEEPACNQDG
;
A
#
# COMPACT_ATOMS: atom_id res chain seq x y z
N MET A 1 -11.18 13.64 -23.54
CA MET A 1 -10.75 13.99 -22.17
C MET A 1 -9.33 14.55 -22.28
N ASN A 2 -9.04 15.73 -21.70
CA ASN A 2 -7.76 16.43 -21.91
C ASN A 2 -6.61 15.63 -21.24
N ASN A 3 -5.51 15.37 -21.96
CA ASN A 3 -4.38 14.55 -21.48
C ASN A 3 -3.79 15.08 -20.16
N LEU A 4 -3.83 16.40 -19.94
CA LEU A 4 -3.43 17.04 -18.70
C LEU A 4 -4.30 16.59 -17.52
N ARG A 5 -5.64 16.66 -17.66
CA ARG A 5 -6.58 16.23 -16.62
C ARG A 5 -6.44 14.75 -16.26
N ARG A 6 -6.10 13.91 -17.25
CA ARG A 6 -5.82 12.49 -16.99
C ARG A 6 -4.56 12.33 -16.12
N LYS A 7 -3.48 13.06 -16.42
CA LYS A 7 -2.24 13.01 -15.64
C LYS A 7 -2.46 13.51 -14.21
N GLU A 8 -3.19 14.63 -14.05
CA GLU A 8 -3.55 15.17 -12.73
C GLU A 8 -4.33 14.15 -11.89
N ALA A 9 -5.36 13.52 -12.47
CA ALA A 9 -6.14 12.49 -11.79
C ALA A 9 -5.30 11.27 -11.36
N VAL A 10 -4.39 10.79 -12.22
CA VAL A 10 -3.49 9.68 -11.87
C VAL A 10 -2.49 10.10 -10.78
N GLN A 11 -2.02 11.33 -10.80
CA GLN A 11 -1.12 11.85 -9.77
C GLN A 11 -1.82 11.99 -8.41
N GLU A 12 -3.06 12.48 -8.39
CA GLU A 12 -3.90 12.49 -7.18
C GLU A 12 -4.11 11.08 -6.63
N MET A 13 -4.36 10.11 -7.50
CA MET A 13 -4.48 8.70 -7.14
C MET A 13 -3.21 8.16 -6.48
N VAL A 14 -2.02 8.45 -7.02
CA VAL A 14 -0.73 8.04 -6.42
C VAL A 14 -0.52 8.69 -5.05
N ILE A 15 -0.86 9.97 -4.90
CA ILE A 15 -0.76 10.69 -3.63
C ILE A 15 -1.68 10.04 -2.58
N ALA A 16 -2.94 9.79 -2.95
CA ALA A 16 -3.90 9.12 -2.08
C ALA A 16 -3.41 7.70 -1.69
N ALA A 17 -2.85 6.95 -2.64
CA ALA A 17 -2.26 5.62 -2.38
C ALA A 17 -1.20 5.68 -1.28
N ASN A 18 -0.25 6.61 -1.41
CA ASN A 18 0.86 6.76 -0.47
C ASN A 18 0.37 7.19 0.92
N GLN A 19 -0.61 8.09 0.98
CA GLN A 19 -1.23 8.49 2.25
C GLN A 19 -1.94 7.32 2.92
N THR A 20 -2.74 6.56 2.17
CA THR A 20 -3.44 5.37 2.69
C THR A 20 -2.45 4.30 3.16
N HIS A 21 -1.36 4.07 2.41
CA HIS A 21 -0.31 3.12 2.80
C HIS A 21 0.25 3.48 4.18
N MET A 22 0.71 4.72 4.35
CA MET A 22 1.29 5.20 5.60
C MET A 22 0.30 5.13 6.78
N GLN A 23 -0.97 5.45 6.54
CA GLN A 23 -2.01 5.37 7.57
C GLN A 23 -2.27 3.93 8.02
N ILE A 24 -2.26 2.99 7.08
CA ILE A 24 -2.45 1.56 7.38
C ILE A 24 -1.26 1.04 8.18
N GLU A 25 -0.02 1.29 7.74
CA GLU A 25 1.20 0.88 8.47
C GLU A 25 1.20 1.44 9.90
N THR A 26 0.92 2.73 10.06
CA THR A 26 0.85 3.37 11.39
C THR A 26 -0.20 2.72 12.29
N SER A 27 -1.36 2.36 11.71
CA SER A 27 -2.45 1.72 12.45
C SER A 27 -2.09 0.30 12.87
N VAL A 28 -1.41 -0.46 12.01
CA VAL A 28 -0.90 -1.80 12.28
C VAL A 28 0.14 -1.76 13.41
N ASP A 29 1.12 -0.86 13.32
CA ASP A 29 2.15 -0.69 14.35
C ASP A 29 1.52 -0.34 15.71
N THR A 30 0.53 0.55 15.69
CA THR A 30 -0.22 0.95 16.89
C THR A 30 -1.00 -0.23 17.49
N LEU A 31 -1.66 -1.04 16.65
CA LEU A 31 -2.38 -2.23 17.09
C LEU A 31 -1.43 -3.24 17.72
N HIS A 32 -0.31 -3.52 17.07
CA HIS A 32 0.69 -4.47 17.55
C HIS A 32 1.29 -4.02 18.88
N ALA A 33 1.67 -2.75 19.00
CA ALA A 33 2.20 -2.20 20.25
C ALA A 33 1.17 -2.27 21.40
N ARG A 34 -0.09 -1.95 21.13
CA ARG A 34 -1.18 -2.05 22.11
C ARG A 34 -1.45 -3.49 22.54
N TRP A 35 -1.46 -4.41 21.59
CA TRP A 35 -1.63 -5.83 21.89
C TRP A 35 -0.48 -6.35 22.73
N ALA A 36 0.77 -6.05 22.36
CA ALA A 36 1.95 -6.46 23.13
C ALA A 36 1.90 -5.95 24.58
N ALA A 37 1.58 -4.67 24.78
CA ALA A 37 1.44 -4.08 26.11
C ALA A 37 0.29 -4.70 26.94
N LEU A 38 -0.85 -5.02 26.29
CA LEU A 38 -1.94 -5.72 26.95
C LEU A 38 -1.55 -7.16 27.30
N ARG A 39 -0.93 -7.87 26.36
CA ARG A 39 -0.59 -9.29 26.46
C ARG A 39 0.44 -9.57 27.54
N GLU A 40 1.33 -8.61 27.84
CA GLU A 40 2.27 -8.68 28.96
C GLU A 40 1.57 -8.92 30.31
N HIS A 41 0.35 -8.41 30.48
CA HIS A 41 -0.40 -8.50 31.74
C HIS A 41 -1.65 -9.39 31.63
N TYR A 42 -2.22 -9.54 30.43
CA TYR A 42 -3.41 -10.32 30.19
C TYR A 42 -3.08 -11.78 29.85
N HIS A 43 -3.38 -12.66 30.80
CA HIS A 43 -3.27 -14.12 30.68
C HIS A 43 -4.65 -14.79 30.80
N GLY A 44 -5.72 -14.03 30.57
CA GLY A 44 -7.09 -14.51 30.71
C GLY A 44 -7.49 -15.50 29.62
N ILE A 45 -8.61 -16.19 29.85
CA ILE A 45 -9.25 -17.07 28.86
C ILE A 45 -9.57 -16.23 27.61
N GLY A 46 -9.12 -16.67 26.43
CA GLY A 46 -9.32 -16.00 25.15
C GLY A 46 -8.15 -15.11 24.68
N ALA A 47 -7.06 -15.02 25.43
CA ALA A 47 -5.86 -14.29 25.00
C ALA A 47 -5.27 -14.86 23.71
N GLU A 48 -5.18 -16.19 23.61
CA GLU A 48 -4.66 -16.88 22.42
C GLU A 48 -5.60 -16.72 21.22
N ASP A 49 -6.92 -16.78 21.44
CA ASP A 49 -7.92 -16.55 20.38
C ASP A 49 -7.81 -15.12 19.84
N THR A 50 -7.69 -14.14 20.73
CA THR A 50 -7.51 -12.73 20.35
C THR A 50 -6.20 -12.52 19.59
N GLU A 51 -5.11 -13.16 20.04
CA GLU A 51 -3.82 -13.13 19.35
C GLU A 51 -3.92 -13.72 17.95
N SER A 52 -4.65 -14.83 17.79
CA SER A 52 -4.90 -15.46 16.51
C SER A 52 -5.68 -14.52 15.56
N GLU A 53 -6.74 -13.88 16.05
CA GLU A 53 -7.53 -12.91 15.27
C GLU A 53 -6.68 -11.70 14.84
N ILE A 54 -5.85 -11.17 15.74
CA ILE A 54 -4.92 -10.07 15.42
C ILE A 54 -3.95 -10.51 14.33
N ASN A 55 -3.36 -11.70 14.44
CA ASN A 55 -2.44 -12.22 13.42
C ASN A 55 -3.12 -12.40 12.05
N ILE A 56 -4.39 -12.81 12.02
CA ILE A 56 -5.18 -12.88 10.78
C ILE A 56 -5.38 -11.48 10.20
N LEU A 57 -5.74 -10.50 11.01
CA LEU A 57 -5.90 -9.11 10.58
C LEU A 57 -4.59 -8.54 10.02
N LEU A 58 -3.46 -8.82 10.65
CA LEU A 58 -2.14 -8.41 10.17
C LEU A 58 -1.82 -9.02 8.80
N ALA A 59 -2.00 -10.32 8.64
CA ALA A 59 -1.76 -11.00 7.35
C ALA A 59 -2.67 -10.48 6.22
N GLN A 60 -3.93 -10.18 6.54
CA GLN A 60 -4.86 -9.56 5.59
C GLN A 60 -4.43 -8.14 5.23
N THR A 61 -3.92 -7.39 6.19
CA THR A 61 -3.44 -6.02 6.00
C THR A 61 -2.18 -5.98 5.14
N ASP A 62 -1.23 -6.90 5.35
CA ASP A 62 -0.05 -7.03 4.48
C ASP A 62 -0.44 -7.31 3.02
N ASN A 63 -1.47 -8.13 2.81
CA ASN A 63 -2.00 -8.38 1.48
C ASN A 63 -2.64 -7.14 0.86
N LEU A 64 -3.36 -6.34 1.66
CA LEU A 64 -3.91 -5.07 1.22
C LEU A 64 -2.82 -4.06 0.83
N LEU A 65 -1.77 -3.93 1.66
CA LEU A 65 -0.63 -3.06 1.39
C LEU A 65 0.11 -3.45 0.11
N ARG A 66 0.30 -4.75 -0.12
CA ARG A 66 0.89 -5.27 -1.37
C ARG A 66 0.07 -4.86 -2.58
N LYS A 67 -1.25 -5.10 -2.56
CA LYS A 67 -2.15 -4.72 -3.67
C LYS A 67 -2.17 -3.21 -3.90
N LEU A 68 -2.09 -2.42 -2.83
CA LEU A 68 -2.00 -0.97 -2.92
C LEU A 68 -0.69 -0.51 -3.57
N SER A 69 0.43 -1.18 -3.24
CA SER A 69 1.72 -0.96 -3.89
C SER A 69 1.66 -1.31 -5.38
N ASP A 70 1.15 -2.49 -5.73
CA ASP A 70 1.01 -2.93 -7.13
C ASP A 70 0.18 -1.93 -7.95
N TRP A 71 -0.93 -1.47 -7.37
CA TRP A 71 -1.80 -0.48 -8.00
C TRP A 71 -1.10 0.87 -8.18
N ARG A 72 -0.37 1.35 -7.17
CA ARG A 72 0.42 2.58 -7.25
C ARG A 72 1.45 2.48 -8.38
N ASP A 73 2.14 1.35 -8.50
CA ASP A 73 3.17 1.15 -9.52
C ASP A 73 2.56 1.21 -10.94
N VAL A 74 1.35 0.67 -11.13
CA VAL A 74 0.55 0.81 -12.37
C VAL A 74 0.14 2.26 -12.65
N CYS A 75 -0.20 3.03 -11.62
CA CYS A 75 -0.48 4.47 -11.79
C CYS A 75 0.79 5.25 -12.14
N GLN A 76 1.92 4.93 -11.50
CA GLN A 76 3.21 5.57 -11.73
C GLN A 76 3.69 5.35 -13.18
N SER A 77 3.52 4.14 -13.71
CA SER A 77 3.91 3.80 -15.10
C SER A 77 3.08 4.55 -16.15
N GLN A 78 1.87 5.00 -15.81
CA GLN A 78 1.03 5.83 -16.70
C GLN A 78 1.44 7.30 -16.72
N LEU A 79 2.14 7.77 -15.67
CA LEU A 79 2.67 9.13 -15.61
C LEU A 79 3.97 9.27 -16.41
N ASN A 80 4.81 8.22 -16.37
CA ASN A 80 6.07 8.10 -17.10
C ASN A 80 6.00 6.90 -18.06
N PRO A 81 5.24 6.98 -19.17
CA PRO A 81 5.30 5.94 -20.19
C PRO A 81 6.76 5.85 -20.65
N SER A 82 7.36 4.67 -20.53
CA SER A 82 8.72 4.42 -21.01
C SER A 82 8.78 4.84 -22.48
N GLU A 83 9.66 5.78 -22.79
CA GLU A 83 10.06 6.11 -24.16
C GLU A 83 10.83 4.91 -24.73
N GLU A 84 10.15 3.81 -25.05
CA GLU A 84 10.60 2.91 -26.10
C GLU A 84 10.16 3.53 -27.44
N GLU A 85 10.77 4.67 -27.78
CA GLU A 85 10.92 5.02 -29.19
C GLU A 85 12.04 4.14 -29.75
N PRO A 86 11.79 3.28 -30.76
CA PRO A 86 12.89 2.82 -31.58
C PRO A 86 13.42 4.05 -32.31
N ALA A 87 14.55 4.58 -31.81
CA ALA A 87 15.41 5.47 -32.57
C ALA A 87 15.96 4.69 -33.78
N CYS A 88 15.16 4.53 -34.82
CA CYS A 88 15.58 4.09 -36.13
C CYS A 88 15.50 5.29 -37.07
N ASN A 89 16.43 6.22 -36.87
CA ASN A 89 16.96 7.15 -37.85
C ASN A 89 18.43 7.30 -37.41
N GLN A 90 19.49 7.07 -38.18
CA GLN A 90 19.74 7.11 -39.62
C GLN A 90 21.01 6.28 -39.89
N ASP A 91 21.15 5.70 -41.08
CA ASP A 91 22.40 5.75 -41.88
C ASP A 91 22.17 5.12 -43.26
N GLY A 92 22.36 5.92 -44.32
CA GLY A 92 22.51 5.46 -45.72
C GLY A 92 21.43 5.90 -46.69
#